data_AF-A0A1H6F967-F1
#
_entry.id   AF-A0A1H6F967-F1
#
_cell.length_a   1.000
_cell.length_b   1.000
_cell.length_c   1.000
_cell.angle_alpha   90.00
_cell.angle_beta   90.00
_cell.angle_gamma   90.00
#
_symmetry.space_group_name_H-M   'P 1'
#
loop_
_entity.id
_entity.type
_entity.pdbx_description
1 polymer ?
#
loop_
_entity_poly.entity_id
_entity_poly.type
_entity_poly.pdbx_seq_one_letter_code
_entity_poly.pdbx_strand_id
1 'polypeptide(L)'
;MNKTHPDILVNFLDYWEYKDEKQIYSHQWITDIELTRENVNAVMRAGRARWKVENETFNTLKNLGYNLEHNYGHGKQYLSTTFATLMMLAFLVDQVQEHVCVLFRAARNMFYSRKALWEEMRGLFRGFFIKCWEDFWLGIIFEWGGGELRPDDTS
;
A
#
# COMPACT_ATOMS: atom_id res chain seq x y z
N MET A 1 -0.82 -24.40 17.84
CA MET A 1 -2.20 -24.03 18.23
C MET A 1 -3.03 -25.22 18.70
N ASN A 2 -3.13 -26.34 17.97
CA ASN A 2 -3.92 -27.52 18.42
C ASN A 2 -3.50 -28.17 19.76
N LYS A 3 -2.29 -27.90 20.28
CA LYS A 3 -1.83 -28.47 21.55
C LYS A 3 -2.29 -27.70 22.80
N THR A 4 -2.82 -26.49 22.63
CA THR A 4 -3.07 -25.57 23.75
C THR A 4 -4.56 -25.42 24.08
N HIS A 5 -5.45 -25.66 23.11
CA HIS A 5 -6.91 -25.59 23.26
C HIS A 5 -7.59 -26.70 22.42
N PRO A 6 -7.57 -27.96 22.89
CA PRO A 6 -8.10 -29.11 22.15
C PRO A 6 -9.64 -29.13 22.02
N ASP A 7 -10.30 -28.30 22.80
CA ASP A 7 -11.75 -28.12 22.91
C ASP A 7 -12.31 -27.13 21.87
N ILE A 8 -11.47 -26.33 21.23
CA ILE A 8 -11.90 -25.38 20.22
C ILE A 8 -12.04 -26.10 18.88
N LEU A 9 -13.30 -26.35 18.48
CA LEU A 9 -13.64 -26.84 17.15
C LEU A 9 -13.63 -25.69 16.15
N VAL A 10 -12.98 -25.90 15.01
CA VAL A 10 -12.91 -24.95 13.90
C VAL A 10 -13.21 -25.65 12.59
N ASN A 11 -13.71 -24.92 11.59
CA ASN A 11 -13.79 -25.46 10.25
C ASN A 11 -12.44 -25.28 9.54
N PHE A 12 -12.01 -26.32 8.83
CA PHE A 12 -10.75 -26.35 8.12
C PHE A 12 -10.98 -26.68 6.64
N LEU A 13 -10.39 -25.87 5.77
CA LEU A 13 -10.44 -26.03 4.33
C LEU A 13 -9.02 -26.14 3.78
N ASP A 14 -8.69 -27.29 3.19
CA ASP A 14 -7.44 -27.51 2.45
C ASP A 14 -7.73 -27.51 0.95
N TYR A 15 -6.92 -26.78 0.18
CA TYR A 15 -7.14 -26.59 -1.25
C TYR A 15 -5.83 -26.70 -2.02
N TRP A 16 -5.91 -27.41 -3.15
CA TRP A 16 -4.83 -27.57 -4.12
C TRP A 16 -5.33 -27.29 -5.54
N GLU A 17 -4.50 -26.64 -6.34
CA GLU A 17 -4.72 -26.41 -7.77
C GLU A 17 -3.56 -27.00 -8.58
N TYR A 18 -3.89 -27.77 -9.61
CA TYR A 18 -2.94 -28.46 -10.47
C TYR A 18 -3.09 -27.99 -11.91
N LYS A 19 -1.96 -27.85 -12.61
CA LYS A 19 -1.88 -27.64 -14.06
C LYS A 19 -0.85 -28.60 -14.63
N ASP A 20 -1.24 -29.40 -15.62
CA ASP A 20 -0.38 -30.40 -16.25
C ASP A 20 0.32 -31.30 -15.20
N GLU A 21 -0.48 -31.85 -14.27
CA GLU A 21 -0.04 -32.68 -13.12
C GLU A 21 0.87 -31.98 -12.09
N LYS A 22 1.29 -30.73 -12.35
CA LYS A 22 2.08 -29.92 -11.42
C LYS A 22 1.16 -29.12 -10.50
N GLN A 23 1.37 -29.23 -9.19
CA GLN A 23 0.72 -28.34 -8.21
C GLN A 23 1.21 -26.90 -8.44
N ILE A 24 0.30 -26.00 -8.80
CA ILE A 24 0.60 -24.59 -9.05
C ILE A 24 0.20 -23.68 -7.90
N TYR A 25 -0.71 -24.13 -7.03
CA TYR A 25 -1.16 -23.38 -5.89
C TYR A 25 -1.69 -24.31 -4.80
N SER A 26 -1.49 -23.94 -3.55
CA SER A 26 -2.16 -24.56 -2.41
C SER A 26 -2.32 -23.57 -1.28
N HIS A 27 -3.41 -23.71 -0.53
CA HIS A 27 -3.65 -22.89 0.64
C HIS A 27 -4.58 -23.60 1.61
N GLN A 28 -4.40 -23.28 2.89
CA GLN A 28 -5.19 -23.81 3.98
C GLN A 28 -5.88 -22.64 4.68
N TRP A 29 -7.17 -22.78 4.96
CA TRP A 29 -7.95 -21.78 5.69
C TRP A 29 -8.59 -22.41 6.92
N ILE A 30 -8.52 -21.68 8.02
CA ILE A 30 -9.29 -21.92 9.24
C ILE A 30 -10.39 -20.86 9.27
N THR A 31 -11.62 -21.26 9.54
CA THR A 31 -12.77 -20.34 9.50
C THR A 31 -13.87 -20.75 10.48
N ASP A 32 -14.57 -19.74 11.00
CA ASP A 32 -15.80 -19.93 11.78
C ASP A 32 -17.04 -20.12 10.89
N ILE A 33 -16.90 -19.97 9.57
CA ILE A 33 -17.95 -20.24 8.60
C ILE A 33 -18.14 -21.75 8.50
N GLU A 34 -19.36 -22.24 8.75
CA GLU A 34 -19.70 -23.64 8.54
C GLU A 34 -19.48 -24.03 7.08
N LEU A 35 -18.74 -25.11 6.84
CA LEU A 35 -18.38 -25.56 5.49
C LEU A 35 -19.37 -26.63 5.02
N THR A 36 -20.03 -26.34 3.90
CA THR A 36 -20.96 -27.24 3.21
C THR A 36 -20.53 -27.43 1.76
N ARG A 37 -21.06 -28.44 1.08
CA ARG A 37 -20.72 -28.68 -0.34
C ARG A 37 -21.13 -27.49 -1.22
N GLU A 38 -22.17 -26.79 -0.80
CA GLU A 38 -22.78 -25.68 -1.51
C GLU A 38 -21.96 -24.39 -1.36
N ASN A 39 -21.34 -24.16 -0.19
CA ASN A 39 -20.61 -22.92 0.09
C ASN A 39 -19.09 -23.01 0.01
N VAL A 40 -18.49 -24.21 0.04
CA VAL A 40 -17.04 -24.40 0.14
C VAL A 40 -16.26 -23.70 -0.98
N ASN A 41 -16.82 -23.69 -2.20
CA ASN A 41 -16.23 -23.00 -3.34
C ASN A 41 -16.25 -21.47 -3.17
N ALA A 42 -17.32 -20.91 -2.57
CA ALA A 42 -17.40 -19.48 -2.29
C ALA A 42 -16.40 -19.07 -1.20
N VAL A 43 -16.30 -19.87 -0.14
CA VAL A 43 -15.34 -19.64 0.96
C VAL A 43 -13.90 -19.71 0.45
N MET A 44 -13.57 -20.72 -0.37
CA MET A 44 -12.25 -20.83 -1.02
C MET A 44 -11.92 -19.57 -1.84
N ARG A 45 -12.85 -19.12 -2.69
CA ARG A 45 -12.65 -17.91 -3.52
C ARG A 45 -12.44 -16.66 -2.68
N ALA A 46 -13.20 -16.51 -1.60
CA ALA A 46 -13.02 -15.40 -0.65
C ALA A 46 -11.64 -15.47 0.02
N GLY A 47 -11.21 -16.66 0.45
CA GLY A 47 -9.89 -16.90 1.03
C GLY A 47 -8.75 -16.54 0.06
N ARG A 48 -8.89 -16.90 -1.22
CA ARG A 48 -7.95 -16.50 -2.28
C ARG A 48 -7.92 -15.00 -2.52
N ALA A 49 -9.10 -14.37 -2.60
CA ALA A 49 -9.21 -12.93 -2.79
C ALA A 49 -8.54 -12.18 -1.62
N ARG A 50 -8.80 -12.60 -0.38
CA ARG A 50 -8.14 -12.05 0.82
C ARG A 50 -6.62 -12.18 0.74
N TRP A 51 -6.12 -13.38 0.42
CA TRP A 51 -4.67 -13.59 0.29
C TRP A 51 -4.05 -12.69 -0.78
N LYS A 52 -4.71 -12.55 -1.93
CA LYS A 52 -4.24 -11.65 -3.01
C LYS A 52 -4.20 -10.20 -2.55
N VAL A 53 -5.28 -9.70 -1.95
CA VAL A 53 -5.37 -8.31 -1.45
C VAL A 53 -4.31 -8.05 -0.38
N GLU A 54 -4.15 -8.96 0.58
CA GLU A 54 -3.12 -8.85 1.61
C GLU A 54 -1.73 -8.86 1.00
N ASN A 55 -1.43 -9.81 0.11
CA ASN A 55 -0.11 -9.93 -0.50
C ASN A 55 0.25 -8.70 -1.34
N GLU A 56 -0.67 -8.19 -2.16
CA GLU A 56 -0.47 -6.95 -2.94
C GLU A 56 -0.28 -5.73 -2.03
N THR A 57 -1.07 -5.62 -0.96
CA THR A 57 -0.96 -4.52 0.02
C THR A 57 0.36 -4.60 0.77
N PHE A 58 0.73 -5.77 1.32
CA PHE A 58 2.01 -5.97 2.01
C PHE A 58 3.19 -5.71 1.07
N ASN A 59 3.14 -6.20 -0.16
CA ASN A 59 4.18 -5.93 -1.15
C ASN A 59 4.33 -4.43 -1.43
N THR A 60 3.20 -3.71 -1.53
CA THR A 60 3.18 -2.25 -1.69
C THR A 60 3.81 -1.54 -0.49
N LEU A 61 3.37 -1.88 0.72
CA LEU A 61 3.86 -1.27 1.95
C LEU A 61 5.36 -1.54 2.18
N LYS A 62 5.87 -2.68 1.72
CA LYS A 62 7.29 -3.04 1.82
C LYS A 62 8.14 -2.36 0.73
N ASN A 63 7.74 -2.50 -0.53
CA ASN A 63 8.61 -2.22 -1.67
C ASN A 63 8.36 -0.86 -2.35
N LEU A 64 7.19 -0.24 -2.15
CA LEU A 64 6.81 1.00 -2.83
C LEU A 64 7.02 2.27 -2.00
N GLY A 65 7.86 2.20 -0.97
CA GLY A 65 8.39 3.38 -0.26
C GLY A 65 7.73 3.75 1.05
N TYR A 66 6.82 2.92 1.52
CA TYR A 66 6.22 3.05 2.86
C TYR A 66 7.09 2.47 3.98
N ASN A 67 8.15 1.72 3.64
CA ASN A 67 9.17 1.22 4.58
C ASN A 67 8.61 0.37 5.72
N LEU A 68 7.55 -0.43 5.48
CA LEU A 68 6.93 -1.27 6.51
C LEU A 68 7.90 -2.23 7.20
N GLU A 69 8.96 -2.68 6.52
CA GLU A 69 9.96 -3.59 7.10
C GLU A 69 10.94 -2.88 8.04
N HIS A 70 10.97 -1.55 8.05
CA HIS A 70 11.90 -0.80 8.88
C HIS A 70 11.36 -0.67 10.30
N ASN A 71 12.06 -1.25 11.26
CA ASN A 71 11.72 -1.09 12.66
C ASN A 71 12.24 0.25 13.20
N TYR A 72 11.39 1.27 13.19
CA TYR A 72 11.70 2.59 13.75
C TYR A 72 11.70 2.64 15.29
N GLY A 73 11.39 1.53 15.97
CA GLY A 73 11.33 1.41 17.42
C GLY A 73 12.63 0.88 18.01
N HIS A 74 13.71 1.66 17.99
CA HIS A 74 14.97 1.33 18.69
C HIS A 74 14.83 1.44 20.22
N GLY A 75 13.91 0.69 20.84
CA GLY A 75 13.77 0.58 22.30
C GLY A 75 12.90 1.66 22.98
N LYS A 76 12.26 2.56 22.23
CA LYS A 76 11.28 3.50 22.78
C LYS A 76 9.87 2.91 22.74
N GLN A 77 9.20 2.87 23.89
CA GLN A 77 7.83 2.37 24.01
C GLN A 77 6.89 3.11 23.06
N TYR A 78 6.11 2.37 22.27
CA TYR A 78 5.13 2.84 21.26
C TYR A 78 5.66 3.55 20.00
N LEU A 79 6.97 3.78 19.87
CA LEU A 79 7.50 4.50 18.72
C LEU A 79 7.29 3.74 17.40
N SER A 80 7.58 2.43 17.40
CA SER A 80 7.34 1.56 16.23
C SER A 80 5.86 1.54 15.84
N THR A 81 4.96 1.43 16.82
CA THR A 81 3.51 1.47 16.60
C THR A 81 3.07 2.80 16.00
N THR A 82 3.57 3.92 16.53
CA THR A 82 3.24 5.27 16.02
C THR A 82 3.66 5.43 14.57
N PHE A 83 4.89 5.02 14.22
CA PHE A 83 5.36 5.07 12.83
C PHE A 83 4.58 4.15 11.91
N ALA A 84 4.21 2.94 12.36
CA ALA A 84 3.36 2.05 11.59
C ALA A 84 1.98 2.68 11.33
N THR A 85 1.39 3.35 12.32
CA THR A 85 0.11 4.06 12.14
C THR A 85 0.23 5.24 11.19
N LEU A 86 1.27 6.06 11.29
CA LEU A 86 1.51 7.18 10.38
C LEU A 86 1.74 6.70 8.94
N MET A 87 2.47 5.61 8.76
CA MET A 87 2.65 4.97 7.47
C MET A 87 1.32 4.48 6.89
N MET A 88 0.48 3.81 7.69
CA MET A 88 -0.86 3.37 7.24
C MET A 88 -1.76 4.57 6.90
N LEU A 89 -1.66 5.67 7.64
CA LEU A 89 -2.39 6.91 7.33
C LEU A 89 -1.92 7.52 6.00
N ALA A 90 -0.60 7.60 5.78
CA ALA A 90 -0.05 8.08 4.51
C ALA A 90 -0.52 7.20 3.33
N PHE A 91 -0.48 5.88 3.51
CA PHE A 91 -1.00 4.95 2.51
C PHE A 91 -2.48 5.18 2.21
N LEU A 92 -3.31 5.36 3.25
CA LEU A 92 -4.74 5.67 3.09
C LEU A 92 -4.96 6.98 2.33
N VAL A 93 -4.24 8.04 2.68
CA VAL A 93 -4.35 9.36 2.04
C VAL A 93 -4.04 9.25 0.55
N ASP A 94 -2.96 8.56 0.20
CA ASP A 94 -2.63 8.35 -1.21
C ASP A 94 -3.72 7.57 -1.95
N GLN A 95 -4.27 6.50 -1.35
CA GLN A 95 -5.36 5.74 -1.97
C GLN A 95 -6.58 6.64 -2.20
N VAL A 96 -6.95 7.45 -1.20
CA VAL A 96 -8.04 8.42 -1.34
C VAL A 96 -7.75 9.41 -2.48
N GLN A 97 -6.53 9.97 -2.55
CA GLN A 97 -6.15 10.89 -3.61
C GLN A 97 -6.23 10.23 -5.00
N GLU A 98 -5.76 8.99 -5.16
CA GLU A 98 -5.90 8.24 -6.42
C GLU A 98 -7.36 7.97 -6.79
N HIS A 99 -8.26 7.82 -5.82
CA HIS A 99 -9.68 7.60 -6.09
C HIS A 99 -10.44 8.89 -6.43
N VAL A 100 -10.17 9.99 -5.72
CA VAL A 100 -11.03 11.20 -5.79
C VAL A 100 -10.41 12.34 -6.58
N CYS A 101 -9.09 12.44 -6.67
CA CYS A 101 -8.41 13.58 -7.26
C CYS A 101 -7.95 13.28 -8.70
N VAL A 102 -8.61 13.90 -9.67
CA VAL A 102 -8.25 13.77 -11.09
C VAL A 102 -6.85 14.31 -11.40
N LEU A 103 -6.46 15.42 -10.78
CA LEU A 103 -5.15 16.02 -10.98
C LEU A 103 -4.04 15.18 -10.35
N PHE A 104 -4.26 14.62 -9.15
CA PHE A 104 -3.32 13.68 -8.53
C PHE A 104 -3.08 12.47 -9.42
N ARG A 105 -4.15 11.85 -9.94
CA ARG A 105 -4.02 10.71 -10.88
C ARG A 105 -3.23 11.07 -12.12
N ALA A 106 -3.52 12.22 -12.72
CA ALA A 106 -2.79 12.70 -13.89
C ALA A 106 -1.29 12.89 -13.56
N ALA A 107 -0.98 13.57 -12.46
CA ALA A 107 0.40 13.75 -11.99
C ALA A 107 1.08 12.40 -11.70
N ARG A 108 0.40 11.47 -11.03
CA ARG A 108 0.91 10.13 -10.73
C ARG A 108 1.27 9.34 -11.99
N ASN A 109 0.51 9.50 -13.07
CA ASN A 109 0.76 8.84 -14.35
C ASN A 109 2.00 9.38 -15.08
N MET A 110 2.52 10.55 -14.70
CA MET A 110 3.77 11.10 -15.25
C MET A 110 5.02 10.38 -14.73
N PHE A 111 4.91 9.61 -13.64
CA PHE A 111 6.05 8.96 -12.98
C PHE A 111 5.94 7.43 -12.99
N TYR A 112 7.08 6.76 -13.17
CA TYR A 112 7.14 5.30 -13.06
C TYR A 112 6.82 4.81 -11.64
N SER A 113 7.28 5.52 -10.60
CA SER A 113 7.09 5.13 -9.20
C SER A 113 6.52 6.26 -8.33
N ARG A 114 5.83 5.89 -7.25
CA ARG A 114 5.36 6.85 -6.23
C ARG A 114 6.51 7.61 -5.58
N LYS A 115 7.62 6.92 -5.31
CA LYS A 115 8.84 7.54 -4.79
C LYS A 115 9.30 8.70 -5.68
N ALA A 116 9.31 8.51 -6.99
CA ALA A 116 9.71 9.56 -7.93
C ALA A 116 8.75 10.76 -7.92
N LEU A 117 7.44 10.52 -7.92
CA LEU A 117 6.44 11.58 -7.74
C LEU A 117 6.68 12.33 -6.42
N TRP A 118 6.87 11.63 -5.31
CA TRP A 118 7.09 12.26 -4.01
C TRP A 118 8.39 13.06 -3.94
N GLU A 119 9.45 12.63 -4.64
CA GLU A 119 10.67 13.43 -4.77
C GLU A 119 10.42 14.72 -5.54
N GLU A 120 9.68 14.66 -6.65
CA GLU A 120 9.30 15.87 -7.40
C GLU A 120 8.48 16.82 -6.53
N MET A 121 7.45 16.29 -5.86
CA MET A 121 6.63 17.04 -4.92
C MET A 121 7.50 17.75 -3.86
N ARG A 122 8.47 17.04 -3.26
CA ARG A 122 9.42 17.62 -2.30
C ARG A 122 10.29 18.71 -2.92
N GLY A 123 10.77 18.52 -4.15
CA GLY A 123 11.53 19.51 -4.89
C GLY A 123 10.75 20.81 -5.05
N LEU A 124 9.49 20.70 -5.48
CA LEU A 124 8.60 21.85 -5.65
C LEU A 124 8.31 22.57 -4.33
N PHE A 125 8.00 21.85 -3.25
CA PHE A 125 7.80 22.46 -1.93
C PHE A 125 9.03 23.18 -1.39
N ARG A 126 10.24 22.76 -1.79
CA ARG A 126 11.50 23.41 -1.38
C ARG A 126 11.87 24.59 -2.26
N GLY A 127 11.56 24.52 -3.55
CA GLY A 127 11.95 25.52 -4.54
C GLY A 127 10.93 26.62 -4.79
N PHE A 128 9.65 26.40 -4.47
CA PHE A 128 8.57 27.29 -4.85
C PHE A 128 7.62 27.60 -3.69
N PHE A 129 7.14 28.84 -3.67
CA PHE A 129 5.94 29.18 -2.92
C PHE A 129 4.71 28.70 -3.71
N ILE A 130 4.01 27.70 -3.16
CA ILE A 130 2.83 27.11 -3.78
C ILE A 130 1.58 27.82 -3.25
N LYS A 131 0.91 28.58 -4.13
CA LYS A 131 -0.27 29.37 -3.77
C LYS A 131 -1.53 28.51 -3.63
N CYS A 132 -1.70 27.49 -4.46
CA CYS A 132 -2.80 26.53 -4.38
C CYS A 132 -2.40 25.14 -4.89
N TRP A 133 -3.24 24.15 -4.59
CA TRP A 133 -2.99 22.75 -4.95
C TRP A 133 -3.19 22.48 -6.45
N GLU A 134 -4.09 23.21 -7.10
CA GLU A 134 -4.31 23.09 -8.54
C GLU A 134 -3.04 23.42 -9.32
N ASP A 135 -2.42 24.57 -9.02
CA ASP A 135 -1.16 24.99 -9.66
C ASP A 135 -0.03 23.99 -9.39
N PHE A 136 0.02 23.44 -8.18
CA PHE A 136 1.00 22.41 -7.82
C PHE A 136 0.87 21.16 -8.71
N TRP A 137 -0.34 20.61 -8.85
CA TRP A 137 -0.54 19.43 -9.69
C TRP A 137 -0.37 19.74 -11.17
N LEU A 138 -0.87 20.88 -11.65
CA LEU A 138 -0.71 21.30 -13.04
C LEU A 138 0.77 21.51 -13.39
N GLY A 139 1.58 22.07 -12.49
CA GLY A 139 3.02 22.19 -12.66
C GLY A 139 3.76 20.85 -12.69
N ILE A 140 3.24 19.81 -12.04
CA ILE A 140 3.78 18.45 -12.17
C ILE A 140 3.36 17.81 -13.51
N ILE A 141 2.12 18.05 -13.96
CA ILE A 141 1.56 17.42 -15.17
C ILE A 141 2.13 18.04 -16.46
N PHE A 142 2.20 19.38 -16.50
CA PHE A 142 2.56 20.16 -17.68
C PHE A 142 3.93 20.81 -17.57
N GLU A 143 4.70 20.41 -16.56
CA GLU A 143 5.93 21.08 -16.14
C GLU A 143 5.67 22.50 -15.61
N TRP A 144 6.63 23.02 -14.85
CA TRP A 144 6.57 24.34 -14.25
C TRP A 144 7.50 25.30 -15.01
N GLY A 145 7.05 26.54 -15.17
CA GLY A 145 7.89 27.59 -15.75
C GLY A 145 9.08 27.90 -14.83
N GLY A 146 10.29 27.66 -15.32
CA GLY A 146 11.51 27.81 -14.53
C GLY A 146 11.77 29.23 -14.06
N GLY A 147 12.14 29.37 -12.79
CA GLY A 147 12.97 30.47 -12.31
C GLY A 147 14.44 30.10 -12.52
N GLU A 148 15.23 30.99 -13.11
CA GLU A 148 16.68 30.80 -13.16
C GLU A 148 17.22 30.80 -11.71
N LEU A 149 18.01 29.77 -11.35
CA LEU A 149 18.70 29.75 -10.06
C LEU A 149 19.74 30.87 -10.06
N ARG A 150 19.37 32.01 -9.49
CA ARG A 150 20.26 33.15 -9.32
C ARG A 150 20.70 33.22 -7.85
N PRO A 151 21.96 33.61 -7.58
CA PRO A 151 22.37 33.99 -6.24
C PRO A 151 21.44 35.05 -5.68
N ASP A 152 21.33 35.10 -4.35
CA ASP A 152 20.70 36.24 -3.72
C ASP A 152 21.63 37.46 -3.88
N ASP A 153 21.24 38.38 -4.75
CA ASP A 153 21.98 39.62 -5.01
C ASP A 153 21.72 40.68 -3.92
N THR A 154 20.93 40.37 -2.89
CA THR A 154 20.71 41.27 -1.76
C THR A 154 21.82 41.13 -0.71
N SER A 155 22.86 41.95 -0.89
CA SER A 155 23.89 42.28 0.11
C SER A 155 23.51 43.52 0.90
#